data_AF-A0A7S3P667-F1
#
_entry.id   AF-A0A7S3P667-F1
#
_cell.length_a   1.000
_cell.length_b   1.000
_cell.length_c   1.000
_cell.angle_alpha   90.00
_cell.angle_beta   90.00
_cell.angle_gamma   90.00
#
_symmetry.space_group_name_H-M   'P 1'
#
loop_
_entity.id
_entity.type
_entity.pdbx_description
1 polymer ?
#
loop_
_entity_poly.entity_id
_entity_poly.type
_entity_poly.pdbx_seq_one_letter_code
_entity_poly.pdbx_strand_id
1 'polypeptide(L)'
;MQQFVTTMAMFRFLVSLVVLLGFLVPGAHCGCPPVDEPCMNEQNHQKCQELVDNGCTNLIWMESCPIQFACATYDRSNLRRTKAVKAKEATALRPDACVSLYVYDTDKCTGTPRRTVTYPTWQKPGSQCFHDVSMDHISVKDQYCNAETGNWHQTVFMGSADCSKKWWNSRFELTYTTDSCIGGYQLAECHLDPCSQTEPINDDKEVLESIVMAIAMAVD
;
A
#
# COMPACT_ATOMS: atom_id res chain seq x y z
N MET A 1 -1.13 54.46 19.68
CA MET A 1 0.27 54.23 19.28
C MET A 1 0.41 52.71 19.14
N GLN A 2 0.70 52.08 18.01
CA GLN A 2 1.19 52.52 16.71
C GLN A 2 0.94 51.33 15.75
N GLN A 3 0.32 51.60 14.61
CA GLN A 3 0.04 50.63 13.54
C GLN A 3 1.32 50.38 12.72
N PHE A 4 1.55 49.15 12.25
CA PHE A 4 2.52 48.88 11.17
C PHE A 4 1.80 48.29 9.96
N VAL A 5 1.72 49.14 8.95
CA VAL A 5 1.32 48.88 7.56
C VAL A 5 2.62 48.78 6.76
N THR A 6 2.76 47.79 5.89
CA THR A 6 3.80 47.77 4.83
C THR A 6 3.31 46.83 3.71
N THR A 7 2.51 47.25 2.74
CA THR A 7 2.83 47.89 1.45
C THR A 7 4.00 47.34 0.62
N MET A 8 3.64 46.93 -0.60
CA MET A 8 4.32 47.03 -1.89
C MET A 8 5.44 46.03 -2.26
N ALA A 9 5.17 45.26 -3.32
CA ALA A 9 5.97 45.29 -4.55
C ALA A 9 5.16 44.74 -5.74
N MET A 10 4.54 45.65 -6.51
CA MET A 10 4.22 45.41 -7.92
C MET A 10 5.54 45.29 -8.67
N PHE A 11 5.81 44.16 -9.32
CA PHE A 11 6.78 44.09 -10.40
C PHE A 11 6.08 43.60 -11.67
N ARG A 12 5.64 44.59 -12.45
CA ARG A 12 5.29 44.44 -13.85
C ARG A 12 6.59 44.26 -14.64
N PHE A 13 6.79 43.10 -15.25
CA PHE A 13 7.59 42.98 -16.46
C PHE A 13 6.74 42.32 -17.54
N LEU A 14 6.17 43.19 -18.37
CA LEU A 14 5.76 42.86 -19.73
C LEU A 14 7.01 42.78 -20.61
N VAL A 15 6.86 42.10 -21.74
CA VAL A 15 7.77 42.00 -22.90
C VAL A 15 8.68 40.77 -22.91
N SER A 16 8.21 39.69 -23.54
CA SER A 16 8.87 39.15 -24.74
C SER A 16 7.98 38.13 -25.45
N LEU A 17 7.37 38.60 -26.53
CA LEU A 17 7.09 37.90 -27.79
C LEU A 17 7.80 36.53 -27.94
N VAL A 18 7.10 35.42 -27.66
CA VAL A 18 7.53 34.07 -28.08
C VAL A 18 6.72 33.69 -29.31
N VAL A 19 7.21 34.15 -30.45
CA VAL A 19 6.78 33.71 -31.78
C VAL A 19 7.52 32.41 -32.10
N LEU A 20 6.72 31.35 -32.26
CA LEU A 20 6.88 30.27 -33.25
C LEU A 20 8.31 29.82 -33.57
N LEU A 21 8.68 28.66 -33.04
CA LEU A 21 9.24 27.58 -33.86
C LEU A 21 8.70 26.27 -33.30
N GLY A 22 7.62 25.80 -33.92
CA GLY A 22 7.17 24.43 -33.80
C GLY A 22 8.30 23.54 -34.30
N PHE A 23 9.09 23.01 -33.38
CA PHE A 23 9.82 21.78 -33.62
C PHE A 23 8.78 20.68 -33.73
N LEU A 24 8.24 20.49 -34.93
CA LEU A 24 7.78 19.19 -35.40
C LEU A 24 9.02 18.28 -35.40
N VAL A 25 9.38 17.79 -34.21
CA VAL A 25 10.22 16.60 -34.13
C VAL A 25 9.34 15.50 -34.71
N PRO A 26 9.70 14.88 -35.86
CA PRO A 26 9.08 13.65 -36.30
C PRO A 26 9.62 12.54 -35.38
N GLY A 27 9.28 12.64 -34.10
CA GLY A 27 9.50 11.59 -33.13
C GLY A 27 8.42 10.58 -33.41
N ALA A 28 8.81 9.36 -33.76
CA ALA A 28 7.93 8.21 -33.76
C ALA A 28 7.08 8.27 -32.48
N HIS A 29 5.81 8.62 -32.62
CA HIS A 29 4.91 8.81 -31.49
C HIS A 29 4.71 7.43 -30.88
N CYS A 30 5.38 7.16 -29.75
CA CYS A 30 5.12 6.00 -28.90
C CYS A 30 3.82 6.23 -28.12
N GLY A 31 2.73 6.54 -28.83
CA GLY A 31 1.41 6.73 -28.27
C GLY A 31 0.65 5.42 -28.26
N CYS A 32 -0.08 5.17 -27.18
CA CYS A 32 -1.07 4.11 -27.15
C CYS A 32 -2.25 4.48 -28.05
N PRO A 33 -2.80 3.52 -28.82
CA PRO A 33 -4.06 3.75 -29.53
C PRO A 33 -5.19 4.09 -28.55
N PRO A 34 -6.20 4.89 -28.95
CA PRO A 34 -7.40 5.13 -28.14
C PRO A 34 -8.11 3.86 -27.66
N VAL A 35 -8.73 3.90 -26.47
CA VAL A 35 -9.45 2.76 -25.87
C VAL A 35 -10.62 2.28 -26.73
N ASP A 36 -11.19 3.16 -27.55
CA ASP A 36 -12.33 2.91 -28.43
C ASP A 36 -11.96 2.36 -29.82
N GLU A 37 -10.67 2.17 -30.10
CA GLU A 37 -10.24 1.55 -31.36
C GLU A 37 -10.58 0.05 -31.43
N PRO A 38 -10.77 -0.50 -32.65
CA PRO A 38 -10.96 -1.94 -32.82
C PRO A 38 -9.87 -2.74 -32.12
N CYS A 39 -10.29 -3.72 -31.31
CA CYS A 39 -9.39 -4.59 -30.54
C CYS A 39 -8.62 -3.90 -29.39
N MET A 40 -8.97 -2.65 -29.06
CA MET A 40 -8.60 -2.02 -27.80
C MET A 40 -9.71 -2.21 -26.74
N ASN A 41 -9.28 -2.27 -25.48
CA ASN A 41 -10.14 -2.23 -24.31
C ASN A 41 -9.36 -1.57 -23.15
N GLU A 42 -10.03 -1.31 -22.03
CA GLU A 42 -9.40 -0.66 -20.87
C GLU A 42 -8.13 -1.41 -20.40
N GLN A 43 -8.19 -2.75 -20.41
CA GLN A 43 -7.11 -3.59 -19.89
C GLN A 43 -5.85 -3.55 -20.75
N ASN A 44 -5.96 -3.63 -22.08
CA ASN A 44 -4.77 -3.60 -22.95
C ASN A 44 -4.25 -2.17 -23.17
N HIS A 45 -5.14 -1.17 -23.12
CA HIS A 45 -4.74 0.23 -23.10
C HIS A 45 -3.89 0.54 -21.87
N GLN A 46 -4.32 0.11 -20.68
CA GLN A 46 -3.55 0.28 -19.45
C GLN A 46 -2.17 -0.39 -19.53
N LYS A 47 -2.08 -1.60 -20.13
CA LYS A 47 -0.78 -2.26 -20.37
C LYS A 47 0.12 -1.48 -21.32
N CYS A 48 -0.45 -0.89 -22.37
CA CYS A 48 0.31 -0.03 -23.26
C CYS A 48 0.85 1.19 -22.52
N GLN A 49 0.00 1.87 -21.75
CA GLN A 49 0.39 3.02 -20.94
C GLN A 49 1.52 2.65 -19.97
N GLU A 50 1.42 1.51 -19.30
CA GLU A 50 2.47 1.01 -18.40
C GLU A 50 3.81 0.84 -19.14
N LEU A 51 3.83 0.35 -20.38
CA LEU A 51 5.07 0.23 -21.15
C LEU A 51 5.67 1.61 -21.47
N VAL A 52 4.84 2.56 -21.90
CA VAL A 52 5.25 3.94 -22.19
C VAL A 52 5.79 4.63 -20.94
N ASP A 53 5.08 4.52 -19.82
CA ASP A 53 5.46 5.09 -18.52
C ASP A 53 6.75 4.48 -17.97
N ASN A 54 7.00 3.20 -18.28
CA ASN A 54 8.27 2.52 -17.96
C ASN A 54 9.44 2.96 -18.87
N GLY A 55 9.22 3.93 -19.76
CA GLY A 55 10.25 4.49 -20.64
C GLY A 55 10.46 3.68 -21.92
N CYS A 56 9.43 2.99 -22.41
CA CYS A 56 9.49 2.35 -23.71
C CYS A 56 9.57 3.40 -24.83
N THR A 57 10.58 3.30 -25.68
CA THR A 57 10.80 4.21 -26.82
C THR A 57 10.50 3.58 -28.17
N ASN A 58 10.15 2.30 -28.19
CA ASN A 58 9.75 1.58 -29.40
C ASN A 58 8.74 0.50 -29.00
N LEU A 59 7.46 0.84 -29.16
CA LEU A 59 6.35 -0.05 -28.86
C LEU A 59 6.04 -0.92 -30.09
N ILE A 60 5.95 -2.23 -29.88
CA ILE A 60 5.54 -3.21 -30.89
C ILE A 60 4.14 -3.70 -30.52
N TRP A 61 3.22 -3.62 -31.47
CA TRP A 61 1.91 -4.26 -31.42
C TRP A 61 1.94 -5.63 -32.11
N MET A 62 1.23 -6.58 -31.54
CA MET A 62 0.99 -7.89 -32.15
C MET A 62 -0.45 -7.95 -32.63
N GLU A 63 -0.65 -8.44 -33.86
CA GLU A 63 -1.96 -8.56 -34.52
C GLU A 63 -2.83 -9.59 -33.78
N SER A 64 -3.46 -9.15 -32.70
CA SER A 64 -4.29 -9.93 -31.77
C SER A 64 -5.47 -9.07 -31.32
N CYS A 65 -6.56 -9.71 -30.90
CA CYS A 65 -7.75 -9.04 -30.40
C CYS A 65 -8.19 -9.69 -29.08
N PRO A 66 -7.88 -9.06 -27.92
CA PRO A 66 -7.32 -7.72 -27.74
C PRO A 66 -5.86 -7.58 -28.19
N ILE A 67 -5.49 -6.38 -28.66
CA ILE A 67 -4.11 -6.06 -29.08
C ILE A 67 -3.16 -6.28 -27.92
N GLN A 68 -2.04 -6.95 -28.19
CA GLN A 68 -0.96 -7.16 -27.24
C GLN A 68 0.21 -6.23 -27.57
N PHE A 69 0.84 -5.71 -26.53
CA PHE A 69 1.94 -4.76 -26.64
C PHE A 69 3.22 -5.35 -26.06
N ALA A 70 4.34 -5.08 -26.72
CA ALA A 70 5.68 -5.36 -26.24
C ALA A 70 6.57 -4.13 -26.45
N CYS A 71 7.65 -4.04 -25.68
CA CYS A 71 8.64 -2.99 -25.88
C CYS A 71 9.89 -3.54 -26.55
N ALA A 72 10.25 -2.99 -27.71
CA ALA A 72 11.49 -3.35 -28.41
C ALA A 72 12.72 -2.75 -27.73
N THR A 73 12.61 -1.49 -27.30
CA THR A 73 13.71 -0.73 -26.68
C THR A 73 13.22 0.17 -25.58
N TYR A 74 13.94 0.17 -24.45
CA TYR A 74 13.75 1.11 -23.35
C TYR A 74 14.83 2.18 -23.36
N ASP A 75 14.46 3.40 -22.98
CA ASP A 75 15.46 4.40 -22.62
C ASP A 75 16.16 3.97 -21.32
N ARG A 76 17.46 3.68 -21.43
CA ARG A 76 18.29 3.19 -20.33
C ARG A 76 18.36 4.16 -19.15
N SER A 77 18.24 5.47 -19.41
CA SER A 77 18.22 6.49 -18.37
C SER A 77 16.90 6.43 -17.57
N ASN A 78 15.78 6.24 -18.26
CA ASN A 78 14.47 6.03 -17.64
C ASN A 78 14.40 4.69 -16.91
N LEU A 79 14.98 3.62 -17.44
CA LEU A 79 15.00 2.31 -16.77
C LEU A 79 15.72 2.35 -15.41
N ARG A 80 16.81 3.12 -15.29
CA ARG A 80 17.50 3.29 -14.00
C ARG A 80 16.65 4.09 -13.02
N ARG A 81 15.95 5.11 -13.50
CA ARG A 81 15.03 5.92 -12.70
C ARG A 81 13.83 5.11 -12.23
N THR A 82 13.18 4.37 -13.12
CA THR A 82 12.03 3.50 -12.78
C THR A 82 12.46 2.36 -11.86
N LYS A 83 13.63 1.74 -12.08
CA LYS A 83 14.18 0.76 -11.12
C LYS A 83 14.48 1.37 -9.76
N ALA A 84 15.07 2.55 -9.69
CA ALA A 84 15.36 3.21 -8.42
C ALA A 84 14.08 3.65 -7.70
N VAL A 85 13.08 4.16 -8.43
CA VAL A 85 11.76 4.53 -7.89
C VAL A 85 11.01 3.28 -7.42
N LYS A 86 10.91 2.24 -8.26
CA LYS A 86 10.28 0.96 -7.92
C LYS A 86 11.00 0.24 -6.79
N ALA A 87 12.33 0.32 -6.71
CA ALA A 87 13.08 -0.20 -5.57
C ALA A 87 12.81 0.61 -4.30
N LYS A 88 12.74 1.94 -4.38
CA LYS A 88 12.40 2.80 -3.24
C LYS A 88 10.97 2.56 -2.74
N GLU A 89 10.04 2.35 -3.66
CA GLU A 89 8.64 2.01 -3.37
C GLU A 89 8.49 0.58 -2.84
N ALA A 90 9.21 -0.38 -3.42
CA ALA A 90 9.28 -1.75 -2.89
C ALA A 90 9.90 -1.79 -1.49
N THR A 91 10.87 -0.91 -1.19
CA THR A 91 11.41 -0.77 0.17
C THR A 91 10.38 -0.14 1.12
N ALA A 92 9.56 0.82 0.66
CA ALA A 92 8.46 1.37 1.45
C ALA A 92 7.34 0.35 1.72
N LEU A 93 7.22 -0.68 0.89
CA LEU A 93 6.29 -1.79 1.08
C LEU A 93 6.81 -2.87 2.03
N ARG A 94 8.11 -2.87 2.37
CA ARG A 94 8.65 -3.84 3.32
C ARG A 94 8.30 -3.42 4.74
N PRO A 95 7.77 -4.34 5.55
CA PRO A 95 7.60 -4.11 6.98
C PRO A 95 8.92 -3.68 7.64
N ASP A 96 8.87 -2.59 8.40
CA ASP A 96 10.01 -1.97 9.08
C ASP A 96 9.88 -2.04 10.62
N ALA A 97 8.96 -2.85 11.12
CA ALA A 97 8.72 -3.11 12.53
C ALA A 97 8.35 -4.60 12.75
N CYS A 98 8.26 -4.99 14.01
CA CYS A 98 7.87 -6.33 14.42
C CYS A 98 6.90 -6.26 15.59
N VAL A 99 5.81 -7.03 15.55
CA VAL A 99 4.88 -7.13 16.68
C VAL A 99 4.84 -8.56 17.19
N SER A 100 4.82 -8.71 18.51
CA SER A 100 4.61 -9.99 19.18
C SER A 100 3.33 -9.92 20.02
N LEU A 101 2.44 -10.89 19.86
CA LEU A 101 1.20 -11.02 20.63
C LEU A 101 1.21 -12.30 21.46
N TYR A 102 0.79 -12.21 22.70
CA TYR A 102 0.43 -13.37 23.50
C TYR A 102 -0.94 -13.89 23.08
N VAL A 103 -1.06 -15.21 22.96
CA VAL A 103 -2.31 -15.91 22.64
C VAL A 103 -2.74 -16.73 23.84
N TYR A 104 -3.98 -16.55 24.28
CA TYR A 104 -4.57 -17.22 25.44
C TYR A 104 -5.67 -18.19 25.03
N ASP A 105 -5.97 -19.18 25.89
CA ASP A 105 -7.10 -20.08 25.68
C ASP A 105 -8.47 -19.43 25.98
N THR A 106 -8.47 -18.26 26.63
CA THR A 106 -9.68 -17.51 26.98
C THR A 106 -9.64 -16.10 26.41
N ASP A 107 -10.82 -15.57 26.13
CA ASP A 107 -11.05 -14.21 25.64
C ASP A 107 -10.67 -13.10 26.65
N LYS A 108 -10.38 -13.48 27.91
CA LYS A 108 -10.02 -12.57 29.01
C LYS A 108 -8.51 -12.49 29.27
N CYS A 109 -7.70 -13.19 28.49
CA CYS A 109 -6.24 -13.24 28.66
C CYS A 109 -5.81 -13.64 30.07
N THR A 110 -6.54 -14.57 30.70
CA THR A 110 -6.24 -15.04 32.06
C THR A 110 -5.34 -16.26 32.02
N GLY A 111 -4.35 -16.31 32.91
CA GLY A 111 -3.44 -17.46 33.05
C GLY A 111 -2.11 -17.26 32.29
N THR A 112 -1.45 -18.36 31.96
CA THR A 112 -0.22 -18.34 31.16
C THR A 112 -0.58 -18.30 29.66
N PRO A 113 0.07 -17.45 28.84
CA PRO A 113 -0.09 -17.50 27.39
C PRO A 113 0.18 -18.91 26.85
N ARG A 114 -0.68 -19.40 25.96
CA ARG A 114 -0.47 -20.68 25.28
C ARG A 114 0.72 -20.61 24.33
N ARG A 115 0.86 -19.49 23.63
CA ARG A 115 1.98 -19.20 22.73
C ARG A 115 2.18 -17.69 22.54
N THR A 116 3.32 -17.33 21.99
CA THR A 116 3.59 -15.99 21.44
C THR A 116 3.66 -16.08 19.94
N VAL A 117 2.96 -15.20 19.24
CA VAL A 117 3.02 -15.10 17.77
C VAL A 117 3.71 -13.79 17.41
N THR A 118 4.63 -13.85 16.45
CA THR A 118 5.42 -12.69 16.04
C THR A 118 5.37 -12.56 14.53
N TYR A 119 5.02 -11.38 14.03
CA TYR A 119 4.96 -11.12 12.59
C TYR A 119 5.42 -9.70 12.23
N PRO A 120 5.92 -9.54 11.00
CA PRO A 120 6.41 -8.25 10.53
C PRO A 120 5.26 -7.25 10.35
N THR A 121 5.48 -6.01 10.75
CA THR A 121 4.51 -4.91 10.67
C THR A 121 5.20 -3.60 10.28
N TRP A 122 4.45 -2.49 10.22
CA TRP A 122 4.98 -1.17 9.86
C TRP A 122 5.15 -0.27 11.08
N GLN A 123 5.91 0.81 10.97
CA GLN A 123 5.98 1.85 12.01
C GLN A 123 4.87 2.91 11.87
N LYS A 124 4.13 2.92 10.75
CA LYS A 124 3.12 3.93 10.42
C LYS A 124 1.91 3.31 9.71
N PRO A 125 0.74 3.97 9.75
CA PRO A 125 -0.40 3.60 8.91
C PRO A 125 -0.01 3.54 7.42
N GLY A 126 -0.70 2.70 6.65
CA GLY A 126 -0.45 2.51 5.22
C GLY A 126 -0.09 1.09 4.80
N SER A 127 -0.18 0.09 5.70
CA SER A 127 0.00 -1.30 5.31
C SER A 127 -0.98 -1.69 4.19
N GLN A 128 -0.60 -2.67 3.38
CA GLN A 128 -1.51 -3.22 2.38
C GLN A 128 -2.72 -3.86 3.05
N CYS A 129 -3.83 -3.94 2.31
CA CYS A 129 -4.98 -4.71 2.73
C CYS A 129 -4.58 -6.19 2.80
N PHE A 130 -4.91 -6.83 3.92
CA PHE A 130 -4.68 -8.25 4.12
C PHE A 130 -6.02 -8.96 4.32
N HIS A 131 -6.20 -10.05 3.59
CA HIS A 131 -7.32 -10.97 3.70
C HIS A 131 -6.83 -12.35 3.30
N ASP A 132 -7.21 -13.36 4.08
CA ASP A 132 -7.00 -14.77 3.78
C ASP A 132 -8.34 -15.50 3.74
N VAL A 133 -8.37 -16.71 3.16
CA VAL A 133 -9.54 -17.57 3.07
C VAL A 133 -10.17 -17.90 4.43
N SER A 134 -9.40 -17.84 5.51
CA SER A 134 -9.91 -17.97 6.88
C SER A 134 -10.66 -16.74 7.40
N MET A 135 -10.47 -15.58 6.77
CA MET A 135 -11.02 -14.29 7.18
C MET A 135 -12.37 -14.05 6.53
N ASP A 136 -13.33 -14.94 6.74
CA ASP A 136 -14.61 -14.85 6.05
C ASP A 136 -15.26 -13.46 6.26
N HIS A 137 -15.44 -12.74 5.16
CA HIS A 137 -15.91 -11.35 5.14
C HIS A 137 -15.14 -10.35 6.02
N ILE A 138 -13.90 -10.63 6.40
CA ILE A 138 -13.06 -9.76 7.22
C ILE A 138 -11.77 -9.45 6.46
N SER A 139 -11.32 -8.21 6.53
CA SER A 139 -9.98 -7.81 6.08
C SER A 139 -9.37 -6.84 7.06
N VAL A 140 -8.04 -6.76 7.08
CA VAL A 140 -7.30 -5.86 7.96
C VAL A 140 -6.37 -4.96 7.16
N LYS A 141 -6.18 -3.74 7.63
CA LYS A 141 -5.30 -2.74 7.04
C LYS A 141 -4.66 -1.91 8.15
N ASP A 142 -3.70 -1.08 7.79
CA ASP A 142 -3.06 -0.10 8.66
C ASP A 142 -2.56 -0.76 9.95
N GLN A 143 -1.86 -1.89 9.78
CA GLN A 143 -1.22 -2.64 10.86
C GLN A 143 0.14 -1.98 11.16
N TYR A 144 0.33 -1.41 12.35
CA TYR A 144 1.59 -0.74 12.68
C TYR A 144 1.90 -0.65 14.17
N CYS A 145 3.19 -0.64 14.51
CA CYS A 145 3.72 -0.26 15.82
C CYS A 145 3.81 1.27 15.91
N ASN A 146 3.15 1.87 16.90
CA ASN A 146 3.27 3.29 17.18
C ASN A 146 4.54 3.55 17.99
N ALA A 147 5.50 4.25 17.39
CA ALA A 147 6.79 4.56 18.00
C ALA A 147 6.71 5.40 19.27
N GLU A 148 5.66 6.20 19.45
CA GLU A 148 5.50 7.07 20.61
C GLU A 148 4.93 6.32 21.81
N THR A 149 3.97 5.42 21.57
CA THR A 149 3.24 4.73 22.63
C THR A 149 3.72 3.31 22.89
N GLY A 150 4.44 2.71 21.93
CA GLY A 150 4.77 1.29 21.95
C GLY A 150 3.57 0.36 21.69
N ASN A 151 2.40 0.92 21.40
CA ASN A 151 1.19 0.14 21.13
C ASN A 151 1.16 -0.34 19.68
N TRP A 152 0.46 -1.46 19.45
CA TRP A 152 0.17 -1.94 18.11
C TRP A 152 -1.25 -1.54 17.70
N HIS A 153 -1.40 -1.07 16.46
CA HIS A 153 -2.66 -0.63 15.90
C HIS A 153 -3.01 -1.46 14.66
N GLN A 154 -4.30 -1.68 14.43
CA GLN A 154 -4.82 -2.20 13.17
C GLN A 154 -6.22 -1.67 12.88
N THR A 155 -6.56 -1.53 11.62
CA THR A 155 -7.92 -1.26 11.15
C THR A 155 -8.56 -2.53 10.62
N VAL A 156 -9.71 -2.91 11.18
CA VAL A 156 -10.51 -4.06 10.74
C VAL A 156 -11.68 -3.58 9.89
N PHE A 157 -11.93 -4.26 8.78
CA PHE A 157 -13.09 -4.09 7.92
C PHE A 157 -13.95 -5.36 7.94
N MET A 158 -15.13 -5.29 8.52
CA MET A 158 -16.11 -6.38 8.50
C MET A 158 -17.08 -6.19 7.33
N GLY A 159 -17.46 -7.28 6.68
CA GLY A 159 -18.20 -7.30 5.42
C GLY A 159 -17.34 -7.08 4.17
N SER A 160 -16.00 -7.06 4.31
CA SER A 160 -15.07 -6.66 3.26
C SER A 160 -13.85 -7.56 3.20
N ALA A 161 -13.52 -8.10 2.03
CA ALA A 161 -12.30 -8.87 1.78
C ALA A 161 -11.18 -8.02 1.15
N ASP A 162 -11.49 -6.82 0.67
CA ASP A 162 -10.59 -5.94 -0.08
C ASP A 162 -10.32 -4.61 0.65
N CYS A 163 -10.65 -4.53 1.95
CA CYS A 163 -10.60 -3.31 2.76
C CYS A 163 -11.35 -2.13 2.11
N SER A 164 -12.31 -2.40 1.23
CA SER A 164 -13.12 -1.36 0.62
C SER A 164 -14.16 -0.86 1.61
N LYS A 165 -14.32 0.47 1.64
CA LYS A 165 -15.37 1.12 2.41
C LYS A 165 -16.66 1.10 1.58
N LYS A 166 -17.54 0.15 1.88
CA LYS A 166 -18.92 0.14 1.38
C LYS A 166 -19.85 0.63 2.49
N TRP A 167 -21.03 1.13 2.14
CA TRP A 167 -21.95 1.72 3.12
C TRP A 167 -22.46 0.72 4.16
N TRP A 168 -22.40 -0.58 3.85
CA TRP A 168 -22.77 -1.67 4.76
C TRP A 168 -21.58 -2.31 5.50
N ASN A 169 -20.35 -1.89 5.22
CA ASN A 169 -19.16 -2.45 5.88
C ASN A 169 -18.87 -1.67 7.16
N SER A 170 -18.62 -2.40 8.25
CA SER A 170 -18.19 -1.80 9.51
C SER A 170 -16.67 -1.68 9.56
N ARG A 171 -16.18 -0.57 10.10
CA ARG A 171 -14.75 -0.28 10.27
C ARG A 171 -14.45 -0.09 11.75
N PHE A 172 -13.45 -0.80 12.26
CA PHE A 172 -13.01 -0.72 13.65
C PHE A 172 -11.51 -0.40 13.70
N GLU A 173 -11.14 0.56 14.54
CA GLU A 173 -9.74 0.81 14.88
C GLU A 173 -9.43 0.07 16.18
N LEU A 174 -8.56 -0.94 16.11
CA LEU A 174 -8.13 -1.70 17.27
C LEU A 174 -6.75 -1.22 17.72
N THR A 175 -6.58 -1.11 19.04
CA THR A 175 -5.30 -0.74 19.67
C THR A 175 -4.98 -1.77 20.74
N TYR A 176 -3.89 -2.49 20.54
CA TYR A 176 -3.38 -3.48 21.47
C TYR A 176 -2.32 -2.82 22.35
N THR A 177 -2.45 -2.98 23.66
CA THR A 177 -1.49 -2.53 24.66
C THR A 177 -1.06 -3.72 25.50
N THR A 178 0.01 -3.57 26.29
CA THR A 178 0.48 -4.66 27.17
C THR A 178 -0.50 -4.98 28.29
N ASP A 179 -1.49 -4.11 28.53
CA ASP A 179 -2.46 -4.25 29.61
C ASP A 179 -3.89 -4.53 29.10
N SER A 180 -4.11 -4.50 27.79
CA SER A 180 -5.42 -4.76 27.19
C SER A 180 -5.50 -6.18 26.63
N CYS A 181 -6.69 -6.79 26.79
CA CYS A 181 -7.02 -8.06 26.18
C CYS A 181 -8.11 -7.86 25.14
N ILE A 182 -7.90 -8.34 23.92
CA ILE A 182 -8.85 -8.26 22.82
C ILE A 182 -9.03 -9.67 22.25
N GLY A 183 -10.14 -10.31 22.58
CA GLY A 183 -10.49 -11.66 22.10
C GLY A 183 -9.44 -12.73 22.41
N GLY A 184 -8.75 -12.64 23.55
CA GLY A 184 -7.71 -13.59 23.93
C GLY A 184 -6.31 -13.28 23.38
N TYR A 185 -6.13 -12.07 22.85
CA TYR A 185 -4.83 -11.53 22.44
C TYR A 185 -4.44 -10.35 23.31
N GLN A 186 -3.17 -10.33 23.68
CA GLN A 186 -2.55 -9.22 24.41
C GLN A 186 -1.23 -8.87 23.74
N LEU A 187 -0.89 -7.58 23.71
CA LEU A 187 0.41 -7.17 23.18
C LEU A 187 1.52 -7.69 24.10
N ALA A 188 2.42 -8.51 23.56
CA ALA A 188 3.66 -8.81 24.26
C ALA A 188 4.63 -7.65 24.11
N GLU A 189 4.88 -7.23 22.87
CA GLU A 189 5.82 -6.17 22.54
C GLU A 189 5.65 -5.68 21.09
N CYS A 190 6.08 -4.44 20.85
CA CYS A 190 6.16 -3.83 19.52
C CYS A 190 7.56 -3.24 19.34
N HIS A 191 8.33 -3.79 18.40
CA HIS A 191 9.69 -3.32 18.08
C HIS A 191 9.67 -2.50 16.81
N LEU A 192 10.44 -1.41 16.79
CA LEU A 192 10.61 -0.54 15.62
C LEU A 192 11.72 -1.02 14.68
N ASP A 193 12.21 -2.24 14.91
CA ASP A 193 13.16 -2.90 14.03
C ASP A 193 12.43 -4.02 13.26
N PRO A 194 12.87 -4.33 12.02
CA PRO A 194 12.36 -5.47 11.29
C PRO A 194 12.51 -6.76 12.12
N CYS A 195 11.56 -7.69 12.00
CA CYS A 195 11.69 -8.98 12.65
C CYS A 195 13.03 -9.63 12.27
N SER A 196 13.80 -10.05 13.28
CA SER A 196 14.96 -10.92 13.05
C SER A 196 14.45 -12.11 12.27
N GLN A 197 14.92 -12.34 11.05
CA GLN A 197 14.32 -13.28 10.09
C GLN A 197 13.95 -14.60 10.78
N THR A 198 12.70 -14.71 11.20
CA THR A 198 12.14 -15.96 11.65
C THR A 198 12.05 -16.77 10.37
N GLU A 199 12.64 -17.96 10.36
CA GLU A 199 12.44 -18.89 9.24
C GLU A 199 10.93 -18.92 8.92
N PRO A 200 10.53 -18.87 7.63
CA PRO A 200 9.13 -18.79 7.25
C PRO A 200 8.38 -19.88 8.00
N ILE A 201 7.49 -19.45 8.90
CA ILE A 201 6.72 -20.36 9.72
C ILE A 201 5.76 -21.03 8.74
N ASN A 202 6.02 -22.28 8.37
CA ASN A 202 5.14 -23.06 7.49
C ASN A 202 3.72 -23.26 8.09
N ASP A 203 3.48 -22.77 9.31
CA ASP A 203 2.22 -22.77 10.05
C ASP A 203 1.53 -21.38 10.12
N ASP A 204 1.87 -20.43 9.22
CA ASP A 204 1.28 -19.07 9.16
C ASP A 204 -0.27 -19.06 9.10
N LYS A 205 -0.88 -20.15 8.63
CA LYS A 205 -2.34 -20.28 8.56
C LYS A 205 -3.02 -20.26 9.93
N GLU A 206 -2.42 -20.92 10.94
CA GLU A 206 -3.06 -21.06 12.26
C GLU A 206 -3.02 -19.75 13.07
N VAL A 207 -2.03 -18.90 12.85
CA VAL A 207 -1.90 -17.62 13.58
C VAL A 207 -2.93 -16.61 13.09
N LEU A 208 -3.11 -16.51 11.78
CA LEU A 208 -4.08 -15.60 11.17
C LEU A 208 -5.52 -16.02 11.44
N GLU A 209 -5.83 -17.32 11.32
CA GLU A 209 -7.14 -17.88 11.72
C GLU A 209 -7.51 -17.47 13.15
N SER A 210 -6.54 -17.54 14.04
CA SER A 210 -6.73 -17.27 15.45
C SER A 210 -6.97 -15.76 15.72
N ILE A 211 -6.26 -14.84 15.05
CA ILE A 211 -6.44 -13.38 15.23
C ILE A 211 -7.81 -12.93 14.71
N VAL A 212 -8.25 -13.50 13.59
CA VAL A 212 -9.54 -13.20 12.96
C VAL A 212 -10.69 -13.60 13.86
N MET A 213 -10.61 -14.76 14.51
CA MET A 213 -11.64 -15.21 15.45
C MET A 213 -11.76 -14.26 16.65
N ALA A 214 -10.65 -13.73 17.16
CA ALA A 214 -10.70 -12.75 18.25
C ALA A 214 -11.37 -11.43 17.85
N ILE A 215 -11.13 -10.99 16.63
CA ILE A 215 -11.77 -9.79 16.08
C ILE A 215 -13.28 -10.02 15.96
N ALA A 216 -13.71 -11.18 15.45
CA ALA A 216 -15.13 -11.52 15.37
C ALA A 216 -15.80 -11.53 16.76
N MET A 217 -15.11 -12.06 17.78
CA MET A 217 -15.61 -12.09 19.16
C MET A 217 -15.61 -10.73 19.86
N ALA A 218 -14.75 -9.78 19.45
CA ALA A 218 -14.67 -8.46 20.07
C ALA A 218 -15.74 -7.47 19.56
N VAL A 219 -16.49 -7.85 18.51
CA VAL A 219 -17.50 -6.98 17.88
C VAL A 219 -18.94 -7.37 18.25
N ASP A 220 -19.15 -8.52 18.90
CA ASP A 220 -20.42 -8.92 19.52
C ASP A 220 -20.55 -8.42 20.97
#